data_AF-A0A7Y1YBA1-F1
#
_entry.id   AF-A0A7Y1YBA1-F1
#
_cell.length_a   1.000
_cell.length_b   1.000
_cell.length_c   1.000
_cell.angle_alpha   90.00
_cell.angle_beta   90.00
_cell.angle_gamma   90.00
#
_symmetry.space_group_name_H-M   'P 1'
#
loop_
_entity.id
_entity.type
_entity.pdbx_description
1 polymer ?
#
loop_
_entity_poly.entity_id
_entity_poly.type
_entity_poly.pdbx_seq_one_letter_code
_entity_poly.pdbx_strand_id
1 'polypeptide(L)'
;MVRDSFATDRQKSRVLIIKAEGVTTSAAQIAEVVDARLAEEVEVDLRATILGHVVRGGRPSFHDRMMAGRLALGAVNALADGADDCMVTWNTTTPGGAPTDDPRVQRFLLKHVLEESQALNDGTSDVTKRRMDRMRLVQGVLAL
;
A
#
# COMPACT_ATOMS: atom_id res chain seq x y z
N MET A 1 6.48 7.09 21.03
CA MET A 1 6.33 5.75 20.41
C MET A 1 7.53 4.82 20.58
N VAL A 2 8.72 5.14 20.04
CA VAL A 2 9.86 4.20 20.08
C VAL A 2 10.35 4.02 21.52
N ARG A 3 10.57 5.13 22.25
CA ARG A 3 10.89 5.14 23.69
C ARG A 3 9.91 4.31 24.52
N ASP A 4 8.61 4.61 24.41
CA ASP A 4 7.56 3.92 25.17
C ASP A 4 7.45 2.43 24.81
N SER A 5 7.95 2.00 23.65
CA SER A 5 7.94 0.59 23.27
C SER A 5 8.99 -0.21 24.01
N PHE A 6 10.11 0.42 24.40
CA PHE A 6 11.22 -0.17 25.15
C PHE A 6 11.18 0.11 26.66
N ALA A 7 10.09 0.73 27.15
CA ALA A 7 9.89 0.94 28.58
C ALA A 7 9.79 -0.41 29.32
N THR A 8 10.35 -0.48 30.54
CA THR A 8 10.51 -1.70 31.33
C THR A 8 9.19 -2.44 31.63
N ASP A 9 8.06 -1.72 31.62
CA ASP A 9 6.72 -2.24 31.84
C ASP A 9 6.09 -2.87 30.58
N ARG A 10 6.72 -2.72 29.41
CA ARG A 10 6.27 -3.31 28.15
C ARG A 10 7.10 -4.54 27.76
N GLN A 11 6.41 -5.60 27.33
CA GLN A 11 7.05 -6.82 26.81
C GLN A 11 7.55 -6.70 25.36
N LYS A 12 7.46 -5.52 24.72
CA LYS A 12 7.92 -5.35 23.33
C LYS A 12 9.40 -5.03 23.31
N SER A 13 10.18 -5.86 22.60
CA SER A 13 11.63 -5.68 22.45
C SER A 13 12.04 -5.25 21.04
N ARG A 14 11.09 -4.99 20.15
CA ARG A 14 11.35 -4.69 18.74
C ARG A 14 10.39 -3.65 18.20
N VAL A 15 10.95 -2.73 17.42
CA VAL A 15 10.21 -1.73 16.66
C VAL A 15 10.60 -1.87 15.19
N LEU A 16 9.61 -1.92 14.32
CA LEU A 16 9.81 -1.95 12.86
C LEU A 16 9.29 -0.64 12.28
N ILE A 17 10.15 0.07 11.56
CA ILE A 17 9.81 1.27 10.80
C ILE A 17 9.81 0.89 9.33
N ILE A 18 8.68 1.05 8.65
CA ILE A 18 8.53 0.77 7.22
C ILE A 18 8.50 2.11 6.47
N LYS A 19 9.45 2.29 5.55
CA LYS A 19 9.55 3.47 4.68
C LYS A 19 9.17 3.08 3.25
N ALA A 20 8.20 3.77 2.67
CA ALA A 20 7.86 3.60 1.26
C ALA A 20 8.96 4.17 0.35
N GLU A 21 9.27 3.50 -0.76
CA GLU A 21 10.36 3.87 -1.66
C GLU A 21 10.29 5.33 -2.12
N GLY A 22 9.09 5.82 -2.48
CA GLY A 22 8.86 7.18 -2.97
C GLY A 22 9.00 8.32 -1.95
N VAL A 23 9.27 8.04 -0.67
CA VAL A 23 9.58 9.10 0.30
C VAL A 23 11.05 9.53 0.16
N THR A 24 11.30 10.83 0.12
CA THR A 24 12.64 11.39 -0.15
C THR A 24 13.66 11.14 0.96
N THR A 25 13.23 11.05 2.21
CA THR A 25 14.11 10.76 3.35
C THR A 25 14.67 9.35 3.25
N SER A 26 15.99 9.20 3.32
CA SER A 26 16.65 7.89 3.28
C SER A 26 16.48 7.11 4.59
N ALA A 27 16.60 5.78 4.52
CA ALA A 27 16.57 4.93 5.71
C ALA A 27 17.74 5.22 6.67
N ALA A 28 18.91 5.61 6.13
CA ALA A 28 20.07 6.01 6.93
C ALA A 28 19.78 7.29 7.74
N GLN A 29 19.23 8.32 7.10
CA GLN A 29 18.83 9.55 7.79
C GLN A 29 17.79 9.29 8.88
N ILE A 30 16.82 8.38 8.64
CA ILE A 30 15.86 7.98 9.67
C ILE A 30 16.59 7.33 10.85
N ALA A 31 17.53 6.41 10.58
CA ALA A 31 18.30 5.75 11.63
C ALA A 31 19.14 6.75 12.45
N GLU A 32 19.84 7.67 11.79
CA GLU A 32 20.61 8.75 12.44
C GLU A 32 19.73 9.62 13.36
N VAL A 33 18.56 10.03 12.88
CA VAL A 33 17.61 10.83 13.67
C VAL A 33 17.07 10.04 14.87
N VAL A 34 16.80 8.75 14.70
CA VAL A 34 16.33 7.89 15.80
C VAL A 34 17.44 7.68 16.83
N ASP A 35 18.66 7.39 16.39
CA ASP A 35 19.83 7.19 17.26
C ASP A 35 20.09 8.43 18.11
N ALA A 36 20.21 9.59 17.47
CA ALA A 36 20.44 10.87 18.15
C ALA A 36 19.34 11.22 19.18
N ARG A 37 18.11 10.75 18.98
CA ARG A 37 17.00 10.99 19.92
C ARG A 37 16.87 9.94 21.02
N LEU A 38 17.54 8.81 20.92
CA LEU A 38 17.42 7.71 21.89
C LEU A 38 18.71 7.45 22.67
N ALA A 39 19.86 7.92 22.17
CA ALA A 39 21.19 7.63 22.71
C ALA A 39 21.33 7.87 24.22
N GLU A 40 20.63 8.87 24.77
CA GLU A 40 20.71 9.22 26.20
C GLU A 40 19.70 8.47 27.09
N GLU A 41 18.71 7.80 26.49
CA GLU A 41 17.55 7.25 27.21
C GLU A 41 17.44 5.73 27.10
N VAL A 42 17.79 5.14 25.94
CA VAL A 42 17.65 3.71 25.68
C VAL A 42 18.75 3.22 24.73
N GLU A 43 19.49 2.19 25.13
CA GLU A 43 20.42 1.49 24.24
C GLU A 43 19.63 0.60 23.27
N VAL A 44 19.66 0.92 21.97
CA VAL A 44 18.97 0.16 20.91
C VAL A 44 19.90 -0.14 19.74
N ASP A 45 19.91 -1.39 19.28
CA ASP A 45 20.61 -1.79 18.04
C ASP A 45 19.74 -1.43 16.83
N LEU A 46 20.14 -0.38 16.09
CA LEU A 46 19.43 0.12 14.92
C LEU A 46 19.98 -0.51 13.63
N ARG A 47 19.09 -1.11 12.85
CA ARG A 47 19.43 -1.73 11.55
C ARG A 47 18.57 -1.19 10.44
N ALA A 48 19.22 -0.56 9.45
CA ALA A 48 18.58 -0.17 8.20
C ALA A 48 18.71 -1.30 7.18
N THR A 49 17.61 -1.73 6.56
CA THR A 49 17.60 -2.75 5.51
C THR A 49 16.84 -2.23 4.29
N ILE A 50 17.49 -2.27 3.12
CA ILE A 50 16.87 -1.95 1.83
C ILE A 50 16.63 -3.26 1.10
N LEU A 51 15.36 -3.60 0.84
CA LEU A 51 15.00 -4.88 0.22
C LEU A 51 15.41 -4.97 -1.26
N GLY A 52 15.50 -3.84 -1.96
CA GLY A 52 15.87 -3.79 -3.38
C GLY A 52 14.95 -4.65 -4.26
N HIS A 53 15.51 -5.34 -5.25
CA HIS A 53 14.76 -6.10 -6.26
C HIS A 53 14.10 -7.38 -5.75
N VAL A 54 14.44 -7.85 -4.53
CA VAL A 54 13.85 -9.08 -3.95
C VAL A 54 12.33 -8.97 -3.83
N VAL A 55 11.80 -7.75 -3.67
CA VAL A 55 10.35 -7.49 -3.57
C VAL A 55 9.57 -7.78 -4.86
N ARG A 56 10.24 -7.92 -6.02
CA ARG A 56 9.59 -8.33 -7.28
C ARG A 56 9.23 -9.81 -7.32
N GLY A 57 9.76 -10.60 -6.39
CA GLY A 57 9.18 -11.90 -6.01
C GLY A 57 9.82 -13.15 -6.63
N GLY A 58 9.11 -14.26 -6.42
CA GLY A 58 9.43 -15.63 -6.86
C GLY A 58 8.16 -16.32 -7.38
N ARG A 59 7.87 -17.55 -6.93
CA ARG A 59 6.62 -18.23 -7.35
C ARG A 59 5.40 -17.49 -6.77
N PRO A 60 4.36 -17.19 -7.58
CA PRO A 60 3.18 -16.47 -7.11
C PRO A 60 2.45 -17.25 -6.02
N SER A 61 1.86 -16.52 -5.06
CA SER A 61 1.08 -17.12 -3.97
C SER A 61 -0.21 -17.76 -4.50
N PHE A 62 -0.90 -18.55 -3.67
CA PHE A 62 -2.22 -19.07 -4.01
C PHE A 62 -3.19 -17.93 -4.38
N HIS A 63 -3.17 -16.85 -3.61
CA HIS A 63 -4.05 -15.71 -3.82
C HIS A 63 -3.80 -15.03 -5.17
N ASP A 64 -2.54 -14.82 -5.55
CA ASP A 64 -2.17 -14.23 -6.84
C ASP A 64 -2.68 -15.09 -8.01
N ARG A 65 -2.50 -16.42 -7.92
CA ARG A 65 -2.97 -17.35 -8.96
C ARG A 65 -4.49 -17.39 -9.07
N MET A 66 -5.18 -17.43 -7.94
CA MET A 66 -6.64 -17.41 -7.89
C MET A 66 -7.18 -16.11 -8.50
N MET A 67 -6.64 -14.95 -8.12
CA MET A 67 -7.04 -13.66 -8.69
C MET A 67 -6.75 -13.60 -10.19
N ALA A 68 -5.55 -14.02 -10.63
CA ALA A 68 -5.16 -14.00 -12.03
C ALA A 68 -6.14 -14.81 -12.91
N GLY A 69 -6.53 -16.02 -12.45
CA GLY A 69 -7.51 -16.83 -13.17
C GLY A 69 -8.88 -16.16 -13.30
N ARG A 70 -9.36 -15.52 -12.23
CA ARG A 70 -10.66 -14.83 -12.21
C ARG A 70 -10.66 -13.57 -13.08
N LEU A 71 -9.59 -12.79 -13.01
CA LEU A 71 -9.42 -11.61 -13.87
C LEU A 71 -9.28 -12.01 -15.34
N ALA A 72 -8.55 -13.09 -15.64
CA ALA A 72 -8.41 -13.61 -17.00
C ALA A 72 -9.75 -14.06 -17.58
N LEU A 73 -10.57 -14.78 -16.80
CA LEU A 73 -11.92 -15.15 -17.20
C LEU A 73 -12.78 -13.90 -17.50
N GLY A 74 -12.76 -12.90 -16.62
CA GLY A 74 -13.48 -11.64 -16.84
C GLY A 74 -13.01 -10.89 -18.10
N ALA A 75 -11.72 -10.95 -18.42
CA ALA A 75 -11.15 -10.31 -19.61
C ALA A 75 -11.55 -11.03 -20.90
N VAL A 76 -11.50 -12.36 -20.91
CA VAL A 76 -11.92 -13.17 -22.07
C VAL A 76 -13.41 -12.99 -22.35
N ASN A 77 -14.25 -13.01 -21.30
CA ASN A 77 -15.69 -12.77 -21.47
C ASN A 77 -15.95 -11.36 -22.00
N ALA A 78 -15.25 -10.33 -21.49
CA ALA A 78 -15.39 -8.97 -22.02
C ALA A 78 -15.10 -8.89 -23.52
N LEU A 79 -14.01 -9.52 -23.97
CA LEU A 79 -13.66 -9.58 -25.39
C LEU A 79 -14.69 -10.35 -26.22
N ALA A 80 -15.20 -11.46 -25.70
CA ALA A 80 -16.24 -12.26 -26.38
C ALA A 80 -17.55 -11.46 -26.54
N ASP A 81 -17.87 -10.59 -25.58
CA ASP A 81 -19.02 -9.69 -25.62
C ASP A 81 -18.78 -8.41 -26.45
N GLY A 82 -17.61 -8.29 -27.10
CA GLY A 82 -17.24 -7.13 -27.92
C GLY A 82 -16.89 -5.88 -27.11
N ALA A 83 -16.61 -6.03 -25.82
CA ALA A 83 -16.15 -4.94 -24.97
C ALA A 83 -14.61 -4.89 -24.92
N ASP A 84 -14.05 -3.90 -25.60
CA ASP A 84 -12.62 -3.58 -25.60
C ASP A 84 -12.33 -2.31 -24.78
N ASP A 85 -11.06 -1.86 -24.79
CA ASP A 85 -10.59 -0.66 -24.10
C ASP A 85 -11.03 -0.58 -22.63
N CYS A 86 -10.99 -1.71 -21.92
CA CYS A 86 -11.36 -1.80 -20.52
C CYS A 86 -10.34 -2.59 -19.69
N MET A 87 -10.24 -2.25 -18.41
CA MET A 87 -9.45 -2.98 -17.42
C MET A 87 -10.38 -3.80 -16.52
N VAL A 88 -9.99 -5.05 -16.28
CA VAL A 88 -10.66 -5.93 -15.31
C VAL A 88 -10.01 -5.76 -13.95
N THR A 89 -10.82 -5.62 -12.90
CA THR A 89 -10.38 -5.21 -11.56
C THR A 89 -10.84 -6.20 -10.50
N TRP A 90 -10.11 -6.26 -9.39
CA TRP A 90 -10.41 -7.15 -8.26
C TRP A 90 -10.91 -6.36 -7.05
N ASN A 91 -12.12 -6.68 -6.59
CA ASN A 91 -12.71 -6.23 -5.33
C ASN A 91 -12.58 -4.70 -5.10
N THR A 92 -12.81 -3.92 -6.16
CA THR A 92 -12.67 -2.47 -6.10
C THR A 92 -13.89 -1.83 -5.43
N THR A 93 -13.63 -0.75 -4.70
CA THR A 93 -14.67 0.10 -4.09
C THR A 93 -14.87 1.39 -4.88
N THR A 94 -14.16 1.55 -6.00
CA THR A 94 -14.27 2.71 -6.89
C THR A 94 -15.59 2.64 -7.67
N PRO A 95 -16.45 3.66 -7.61
CA PRO A 95 -17.69 3.68 -8.38
C PRO A 95 -17.43 3.68 -9.90
N GLY A 96 -18.44 3.31 -10.70
CA GLY A 96 -18.36 3.40 -12.17
C GLY A 96 -17.83 2.16 -12.88
N GLY A 97 -17.68 1.04 -12.17
CA GLY A 97 -17.35 -0.26 -12.77
C GLY A 97 -18.59 -0.99 -13.29
N ALA A 98 -18.49 -1.54 -14.48
CA ALA A 98 -19.48 -2.47 -15.01
C ALA A 98 -19.29 -3.86 -14.33
N PRO A 99 -20.37 -4.50 -13.86
CA PRO A 99 -20.28 -5.82 -13.26
C PRO A 99 -19.86 -6.89 -14.27
N THR A 100 -19.38 -8.02 -13.75
CA THR A 100 -19.18 -9.27 -14.50
C THR A 100 -19.95 -10.39 -13.80
N ASP A 101 -19.95 -11.59 -14.38
CA ASP A 101 -20.53 -12.79 -13.76
C ASP A 101 -19.89 -13.13 -12.41
N ASP A 102 -18.66 -12.67 -12.20
CA ASP A 102 -17.97 -12.78 -10.93
C ASP A 102 -18.20 -11.52 -10.07
N PRO A 103 -18.84 -11.64 -8.89
CA PRO A 103 -19.19 -10.49 -8.05
C PRO A 103 -18.00 -9.75 -7.45
N ARG A 104 -16.79 -10.35 -7.49
CA ARG A 104 -15.54 -9.69 -7.06
C ARG A 104 -14.80 -9.05 -8.22
N VAL A 105 -15.30 -9.17 -9.44
CA VAL A 105 -14.64 -8.70 -10.65
C VAL A 105 -15.52 -7.68 -11.36
N GLN A 106 -14.92 -6.53 -11.66
CA GLN A 106 -15.59 -5.42 -12.34
C GLN A 106 -14.72 -4.91 -13.49
N ARG A 107 -15.35 -4.33 -14.51
CA ARG A 107 -14.69 -3.75 -15.68
C ARG A 107 -14.81 -2.24 -15.67
N PHE A 108 -13.73 -1.56 -15.97
CA PHE A 108 -13.67 -0.10 -16.07
C PHE A 108 -13.14 0.28 -17.43
N LEU A 109 -13.70 1.31 -18.06
CA LEU A 109 -13.10 1.87 -19.26
C LEU A 109 -11.66 2.31 -18.96
N LEU A 110 -10.74 1.99 -19.87
CA LEU A 110 -9.33 2.30 -19.73
C LEU A 110 -9.11 3.80 -19.49
N LYS A 111 -9.88 4.66 -20.17
CA LYS A 111 -9.88 6.10 -19.94
C LYS A 111 -10.11 6.47 -18.47
N HIS A 112 -11.15 5.92 -17.85
CA HIS A 112 -11.46 6.17 -16.43
C HIS A 112 -10.32 5.69 -15.53
N VAL A 113 -9.73 4.52 -15.81
CA VAL A 113 -8.58 4.01 -15.05
C VAL A 113 -7.39 4.96 -15.12
N LEU A 114 -7.09 5.48 -16.31
CA LEU A 114 -5.96 6.39 -16.52
C LEU A 114 -6.20 7.74 -15.81
N GLU A 115 -7.41 8.29 -15.90
CA GLU A 115 -7.82 9.52 -15.20
C GLU A 115 -7.68 9.36 -13.69
N GLU A 116 -8.20 8.27 -13.10
CA GLU A 116 -8.08 8.02 -11.67
C GLU A 116 -6.64 7.72 -11.23
N SER A 117 -5.85 7.05 -12.07
CA SER A 117 -4.43 6.81 -11.80
C SER A 117 -3.63 8.11 -11.76
N GLN A 118 -3.91 9.03 -12.67
CA GLN A 118 -3.32 10.36 -12.66
C GLN A 118 -3.77 11.14 -11.41
N ALA A 119 -5.06 11.09 -11.07
CA ALA A 119 -5.56 11.74 -9.87
C ALA A 119 -4.93 11.19 -8.58
N LEU A 120 -4.62 9.89 -8.52
CA LEU A 120 -3.88 9.30 -7.40
C LEU A 120 -2.45 9.86 -7.29
N ASN A 121 -1.75 9.97 -8.41
CA ASN A 121 -0.37 10.47 -8.47
C ASN A 121 -0.26 11.96 -8.12
N ASP A 122 -1.18 12.77 -8.63
CA ASP A 122 -1.19 14.23 -8.40
C ASP A 122 -1.91 14.59 -7.08
N GLY A 123 -2.38 13.58 -6.34
CA GLY A 123 -3.00 13.73 -5.02
C GLY A 123 -4.43 14.27 -5.02
N THR A 124 -5.04 14.44 -6.19
CA THR A 124 -6.40 14.99 -6.37
C THR A 124 -7.50 13.94 -6.26
N SER A 125 -7.16 12.64 -6.30
CA SER A 125 -8.12 11.54 -6.14
C SER A 125 -8.76 11.57 -4.75
N ASP A 126 -10.05 11.29 -4.70
CA ASP A 126 -10.79 11.20 -3.44
C ASP A 126 -10.27 10.09 -2.54
N VAL A 127 -9.68 9.02 -3.10
CA VAL A 127 -9.01 7.99 -2.31
C VAL A 127 -7.84 8.60 -1.53
N THR A 128 -7.03 9.43 -2.18
CA THR A 128 -5.89 10.10 -1.55
C THR A 128 -6.35 11.05 -0.47
N LYS A 129 -7.32 11.92 -0.76
CA LYS A 129 -7.90 12.86 0.23
C LYS A 129 -8.40 12.11 1.47
N ARG A 130 -9.23 11.07 1.29
CA ARG A 130 -9.75 10.25 2.40
C ARG A 130 -8.64 9.59 3.21
N ARG A 131 -7.59 9.09 2.55
CA ARG A 131 -6.43 8.50 3.25
C ARG A 131 -5.70 9.56 4.09
N MET A 132 -5.48 10.76 3.54
CA MET A 132 -4.84 11.85 4.28
C MET A 132 -5.68 12.32 5.47
N ASP A 133 -6.99 12.48 5.29
CA ASP A 133 -7.88 12.86 6.40
C ASP A 133 -7.90 11.80 7.50
N ARG A 134 -7.91 10.51 7.12
CA ARG A 134 -7.78 9.41 8.08
C ARG A 134 -6.44 9.44 8.81
N MET A 135 -5.34 9.70 8.10
CA MET A 135 -4.03 9.83 8.75
C MET A 135 -4.00 11.00 9.74
N ARG A 136 -4.59 12.16 9.39
CA ARG A 136 -4.71 13.31 10.30
C ARG A 136 -5.53 12.99 11.56
N LEU A 137 -6.66 12.30 11.40
CA LEU A 137 -7.48 11.86 12.53
C LEU A 137 -6.72 10.94 13.48
N VAL A 138 -5.87 10.08 12.93
CA VAL A 138 -5.12 9.09 13.71
C VAL A 138 -3.81 9.65 14.28
N GLN A 139 -3.28 10.77 13.75
CA GLN A 139 -2.01 11.37 14.17
C GLN A 139 -1.97 11.76 15.67
N GLY A 140 -3.12 11.99 16.31
CA GLY A 140 -3.21 12.21 17.77
C GLY A 140 -3.57 10.97 18.59
N VAL A 141 -3.99 9.88 17.94
CA VAL A 141 -4.40 8.61 18.59
C VAL A 141 -3.23 7.63 18.64
N LEU A 142 -2.47 7.54 17.55
CA LEU A 142 -1.16 6.92 17.53
C LEU A 142 -0.19 8.02 17.90
N ALA A 143 0.43 7.95 19.08
CA ALA A 143 1.43 8.92 19.54
C ALA A 143 2.64 8.95 18.60
N LEU A 144 2.54 9.66 17.48
CA LEU A 144 3.61 10.00 16.54
C LEU A 144 4.37 11.23 17.05
#